data_AF-A0AA42YNJ3-F1
#
_entry.id   AF-A0AA42YNJ3-F1
#
_cell.length_a   1.000
_cell.length_b   1.000
_cell.length_c   1.000
_cell.angle_alpha   90.00
_cell.angle_beta   90.00
_cell.angle_gamma   90.00
#
_symmetry.space_group_name_H-M   'P 1'
#
loop_
_entity.id
_entity.type
_entity.pdbx_description
1 polymer ?
#
loop_
_entity_poly.entity_id
_entity_poly.type
_entity_poly.pdbx_seq_one_letter_code
_entity_poly.pdbx_strand_id
1 'polypeptide(L)' 'SGDSYGLAFDILEKAHVGVAPGIDFGKNGEGYLRFSYATSMGNIAEAMDRLENYLKMRQDL' A
#
# COMPACT_ATOMS: atom_id res chain seq x y z
N SER A 1 -11.50 5.06 -5.78
CA SER A 1 -10.87 5.44 -7.06
C SER A 1 -10.10 4.24 -7.59
N GLY A 2 -9.87 4.15 -8.90
CA GLY A 2 -9.04 3.08 -9.49
C GLY A 2 -7.55 3.38 -9.48
N ASP A 3 -7.15 4.62 -9.16
CA ASP A 3 -5.78 5.12 -9.21
C ASP A 3 -4.84 4.38 -8.24
N SER A 4 -4.22 3.31 -8.74
CA SER A 4 -3.29 2.51 -7.94
C SER A 4 -1.97 3.25 -7.70
N TYR A 5 -1.57 4.12 -8.63
CA TYR A 5 -0.33 4.89 -8.55
C TYR A 5 -0.41 5.93 -7.43
N GLY A 6 -1.45 6.75 -7.43
CA GLY A 6 -1.68 7.74 -6.37
C GLY A 6 -1.82 7.10 -4.99
N LEU A 7 -2.52 5.97 -4.90
CA LEU A 7 -2.65 5.25 -3.63
C LEU A 7 -1.30 4.69 -3.14
N ALA A 8 -0.45 4.16 -4.02
CA ALA A 8 0.86 3.64 -3.65
C ALA A 8 1.77 4.74 -3.07
N PHE A 9 1.78 5.93 -3.66
CA PHE A 9 2.54 7.07 -3.13
C PHE A 9 1.96 7.61 -1.83
N ASP A 10 0.63 7.69 -1.70
CA ASP A 10 -0.01 8.15 -0.46
C ASP A 10 0.30 7.21 0.73
N ILE A 11 0.31 5.89 0.49
CA ILE A 11 0.73 4.89 1.48
C ILE A 11 2.22 5.08 1.83
N LEU A 12 3.08 5.27 0.83
CA LEU A 12 4.51 5.49 1.09
C LEU A 12 4.75 6.74 1.93
N GLU A 13 4.09 7.85 1.62
CA GLU A 13 4.27 9.13 2.31
C GLU A 13 3.71 9.12 3.73
N LYS A 14 2.50 8.56 3.93
CA LYS A 14 1.80 8.64 5.22
C LYS A 14 2.04 7.45 6.13
N ALA A 15 2.20 6.25 5.56
CA ALA A 15 2.39 5.02 6.31
C ALA A 15 3.84 4.52 6.29
N HIS A 16 4.71 5.09 5.45
CA HIS A 16 6.09 4.65 5.28
C HIS A 16 6.19 3.16 4.91
N VAL A 17 5.30 2.70 4.02
CA VAL A 17 5.29 1.33 3.47
C VAL A 17 5.37 1.38 1.95
N GLY A 18 6.39 0.75 1.38
CA GLY A 18 6.54 0.64 -0.07
C GLY A 18 5.65 -0.47 -0.65
N VAL A 19 4.84 -0.13 -1.64
CA VAL A 19 3.96 -1.06 -2.38
C VAL A 19 4.09 -0.82 -3.88
N ALA A 20 3.87 -1.84 -4.70
CA ALA A 20 3.86 -1.67 -6.15
C ALA A 20 2.44 -1.38 -6.64
N PRO A 21 2.22 -0.29 -7.41
CA PRO A 21 0.92 0.02 -7.97
C PRO A 21 0.55 -0.99 -9.06
N GLY A 22 -0.71 -1.40 -9.09
CA GLY A 22 -1.21 -2.38 -10.03
C GLY A 22 -1.05 -1.99 -11.51
N ILE A 23 -1.05 -0.69 -11.81
CA ILE A 23 -0.83 -0.17 -13.17
C ILE A 23 0.53 -0.59 -13.77
N ASP A 24 1.55 -0.83 -12.94
CA ASP A 24 2.86 -1.30 -13.38
C ASP A 24 2.79 -2.73 -13.98
N PHE A 25 1.71 -3.46 -13.72
CA PHE A 25 1.44 -4.80 -14.24
C PHE A 25 0.43 -4.79 -15.42
N GLY A 26 0.14 -3.60 -15.96
CA GLY A 26 -0.76 -3.39 -17.08
C GLY A 26 -2.16 -2.98 -16.65
N LYS A 27 -2.96 -2.53 -17.62
CA LYS A 27 -4.30 -1.94 -17.40
C LYS A 27 -5.27 -2.79 -16.58
N ASN A 28 -5.13 -4.12 -16.62
CA ASN A 28 -5.99 -5.04 -15.88
C ASN A 28 -5.58 -5.19 -14.40
N GLY A 29 -4.39 -4.71 -14.03
CA GLY A 29 -3.95 -4.60 -12.64
C GLY A 29 -4.37 -3.30 -11.97
N GLU A 30 -4.88 -2.32 -12.71
CA GLU A 30 -5.31 -1.05 -12.13
C GLU A 30 -6.42 -1.23 -11.10
N GLY A 31 -6.36 -0.47 -10.01
CA GLY A 31 -7.21 -0.65 -8.83
C GLY A 31 -6.71 -1.69 -7.81
N TYR A 32 -5.58 -2.36 -8.08
CA TYR A 32 -4.93 -3.27 -7.15
C TYR A 32 -3.55 -2.75 -6.71
N LEU A 33 -3.04 -3.29 -5.61
CA LEU A 33 -1.67 -3.09 -5.13
C LEU A 33 -0.98 -4.45 -4.97
N ARG A 34 0.34 -4.50 -5.13
CA ARG A 34 1.14 -5.71 -4.89
C ARG A 34 2.12 -5.51 -3.75
N PHE A 35 2.13 -6.47 -2.84
CA PHE A 35 3.07 -6.57 -1.72
C PHE A 35 4.11 -7.66 -1.97
N SER A 36 5.35 -7.38 -1.60
CA SER A 36 6.39 -8.41 -1.46
C SER A 36 6.50 -8.79 0.00
N TYR A 37 6.44 -10.10 0.29
CA TYR A 37 6.67 -10.65 1.62
C TYR A 37 8.08 -11.24 1.79
N ALA A 38 8.98 -10.99 0.82
CA ALA A 38 10.37 -11.45 0.86
C ALA A 38 11.23 -10.57 1.79
N THR A 39 10.89 -10.55 3.08
CA THR A 39 11.58 -9.79 4.13
C THR A 39 11.39 -10.50 5.49
N SER A 40 11.84 -9.90 6.59
CA SER A 40 11.68 -10.49 7.93
C SER A 40 10.22 -10.43 8.40
N MET A 41 9.80 -11.38 9.26
CA MET A 41 8.47 -11.34 9.88
C MET A 41 8.24 -10.08 10.71
N GLY A 42 9.29 -9.53 11.33
CA GLY A 42 9.21 -8.26 12.07
C GLY A 42 8.88 -7.07 11.17
N ASN A 43 9.52 -6.97 10.01
CA ASN A 43 9.22 -5.93 9.03
C ASN A 43 7.80 -6.07 8.48
N ILE A 44 7.33 -7.31 8.27
CA ILE A 44 5.95 -7.56 7.81
C ILE A 44 4.95 -7.09 8.87
N ALA A 45 5.14 -7.48 10.14
CA ALA A 45 4.27 -7.06 11.24
C ALA A 45 4.22 -5.53 11.36
N GLU A 46 5.38 -4.86 11.38
CA GLU A 46 5.45 -3.39 11.46
C GLU A 46 4.76 -2.72 10.27
N ALA A 47 4.94 -3.23 9.04
CA ALA A 47 4.27 -2.69 7.86
C ALA A 47 2.74 -2.87 7.93
N MET A 48 2.26 -4.00 8.45
CA MET A 48 0.82 -4.23 8.63
C MET A 48 0.22 -3.29 9.69
N ASP A 49 0.90 -3.06 10.81
CA ASP A 49 0.47 -2.12 11.85
C ASP A 49 0.38 -0.69 11.31
N ARG A 50 1.38 -0.26 10.51
CA ARG A 50 1.38 1.05 9.83
C ARG A 50 0.20 1.18 8.85
N LEU A 51 -0.09 0.15 8.06
CA LEU A 51 -1.21 0.13 7.13
C LEU A 51 -2.56 0.18 7.86
N GLU A 52 -2.70 -0.54 8.97
CA GLU A 52 -3.92 -0.50 9.80
C GLU A 52 -4.20 0.95 10.28
N ASN A 53 -3.17 1.61 10.82
CA ASN A 53 -3.30 3.00 11.28
C ASN A 53 -3.63 3.96 10.13
N TYR A 54 -2.97 3.80 8.98
CA TYR A 54 -3.28 4.57 7.76
C TYR A 54 -4.74 4.42 7.34
N LEU A 55 -5.26 3.19 7.32
CA LEU A 55 -6.65 2.93 6.93
C LEU A 55 -7.66 3.53 7.92
N LYS A 56 -7.39 3.47 9.22
CA LYS A 56 -8.22 4.13 10.25
C LYS A 56 -8.28 5.64 10.02
N MET A 57 -7.11 6.30 9.88
CA MET A 57 -7.04 7.74 9.60
C MET A 57 -7.78 8.15 8.33
N ARG A 58 -7.82 7.28 7.32
CA ARG A 58 -8.49 7.54 6.04
C ARG A 58 -9.99 7.26 6.07
N GLN A 59 -10.48 6.39 6.96
CA GLN A 59 -11.91 6.14 7.16
C GLN A 59 -12.61 7.25 7.95
N ASP A 60 -11.85 8.00 8.75
CA ASP A 60 -12.35 9.16 9.52
C ASP A 60 -12.43 10.46 8.69
N LEU A 61 -12.15 10.39 7.38
CA LEU A 61 -12.27 11.48 6.39
C LEU A 61 -13.53 11.28 5.53
#